data_AF-A0A7J2JNV6-F1
#
_entry.id   AF-A0A7J2JNV6-F1
#
_cell.length_a   1.000
_cell.length_b   1.000
_cell.length_c   1.000
_cell.angle_alpha   90.00
_cell.angle_beta   90.00
_cell.angle_gamma   90.00
#
_symmetry.space_group_name_H-M   'P 1'
#
loop_
_entity.id
_entity.type
_entity.pdbx_description
1 polymer ?
#
loop_
_entity_poly.entity_id
_entity_poly.type
_entity_poly.pdbx_seq_one_letter_code
_entity_poly.pdbx_strand_id
1 'polypeptide(L)'
;MLDLQILVVSTMQIFAILNPISVVPTFLSLTEGRDDRDVRRTVKVVSIAIFLIMLFSALGQGNTHEKKEVKSLLLSLLILR
;
A
#
# COMPACT_ATOMS: atom_id res chain seq x y z
N MET A 1 -16.12 15.27 -5.73
CA MET A 1 -14.97 14.56 -6.36
C MET A 1 -13.68 14.70 -5.55
N LEU A 2 -13.37 15.88 -5.00
CA LEU A 2 -12.15 16.11 -4.19
C LEU A 2 -12.10 15.25 -2.90
N ASP A 3 -13.21 15.17 -2.15
CA ASP A 3 -13.25 14.43 -0.87
C ASP A 3 -12.98 12.93 -0.99
N LEU A 4 -13.57 12.27 -1.99
CA LEU A 4 -13.40 10.83 -2.19
C LEU A 4 -11.94 10.50 -2.55
N GLN A 5 -11.30 11.37 -3.34
CA GLN A 5 -9.91 11.20 -3.74
C GLN A 5 -8.97 11.38 -2.54
N ILE A 6 -9.21 12.38 -1.70
CA ILE A 6 -8.46 12.61 -0.45
C ILE A 6 -8.64 11.43 0.51
N LEU A 7 -9.87 10.91 0.66
CA LEU A 7 -10.16 9.75 1.51
C LEU A 7 -9.39 8.51 1.04
N VAL A 8 -9.36 8.24 -0.27
CA VAL A 8 -8.65 7.08 -0.82
C VAL A 8 -7.15 7.21 -0.65
N VAL A 9 -6.57 8.38 -0.98
CA VAL A 9 -5.12 8.61 -0.87
C VAL A 9 -4.65 8.56 0.58
N SER A 10 -5.36 9.22 1.50
CA SER A 10 -5.02 9.20 2.93
C SER A 10 -5.13 7.79 3.53
N THR A 11 -6.17 7.03 3.15
CA THR A 11 -6.32 5.63 3.57
C THR A 11 -5.14 4.79 3.06
N MET A 12 -4.76 4.92 1.79
CA MET A 12 -3.60 4.21 1.22
C MET A 12 -2.28 4.59 1.91
N GLN A 13 -2.08 5.86 2.25
CA GLN A 13 -0.89 6.32 2.98
C GLN A 13 -0.82 5.73 4.39
N ILE A 14 -1.92 5.75 5.14
CA ILE A 14 -2.01 5.11 6.46
C ILE A 14 -1.75 3.61 6.34
N PHE A 15 -2.31 2.97 5.30
CA PHE A 15 -2.09 1.56 5.01
C PHE A 15 -0.62 1.24 4.71
N ALA A 16 0.05 2.08 3.93
CA ALA A 16 1.46 1.93 3.60
C ALA A 16 2.37 2.12 4.83
N ILE A 17 2.02 3.05 5.73
CA ILE A 17 2.75 3.29 6.99
C ILE A 17 2.59 2.11 7.95
N LEU A 18 1.39 1.53 8.06
CA LEU A 18 1.09 0.40 8.96
C LEU A 18 1.83 -0.90 8.58
N ASN A 19 2.47 -0.96 7.40
CA ASN A 19 3.02 -2.17 6.80
C ASN A 19 1.95 -3.28 6.74
N PRO A 20 1.17 -3.33 5.65
CA PRO A 20 0.02 -4.22 5.54
C PRO A 20 0.36 -5.70 5.77
N ILE A 21 1.60 -6.08 5.45
CA ILE A 21 2.14 -7.43 5.66
C ILE A 21 2.31 -7.73 7.15
N SER A 22 2.72 -6.74 7.95
CA SER A 22 2.88 -6.85 9.41
C SER A 22 1.57 -6.81 10.19
N VAL A 23 0.53 -6.19 9.63
CA VAL A 23 -0.81 -6.12 10.25
C VAL A 23 -1.45 -7.49 10.44
N VAL A 24 -1.29 -8.42 9.49
CA VAL A 24 -1.89 -9.77 9.57
C VAL A 24 -1.36 -10.59 10.76
N PRO A 25 -0.03 -10.78 10.93
CA PRO A 25 0.50 -11.52 12.08
C PRO A 25 0.24 -10.78 13.40
N THR A 26 0.26 -9.45 13.41
CA THR A 26 -0.10 -8.66 14.61
C THR A 26 -1.57 -8.84 14.99
N PHE A 27 -2.47 -8.87 14.00
CA PHE A 27 -3.88 -9.14 14.23
C PHE A 27 -4.09 -10.57 14.77
N LEU A 28 -3.39 -11.55 14.20
CA LEU A 28 -3.42 -12.94 14.67
C LEU A 28 -2.93 -13.06 16.12
N SER A 29 -1.83 -12.40 16.49
CA SER A 29 -1.32 -12.42 17.87
C SER A 29 -2.28 -11.74 18.85
N LEU A 30 -3.01 -10.71 18.42
CA LEU A 30 -4.01 -10.01 19.24
C LEU A 30 -5.38 -10.72 19.30
N THR A 31 -5.60 -11.71 18.44
CA THR A 31 -6.85 -12.50 18.40
C THR A 31 -6.66 -13.95 18.84
N GLU A 32 -5.50 -14.26 19.43
CA GLU A 32 -5.21 -15.55 20.04
C GLU A 32 -6.24 -15.86 21.13
N GLY A 33 -6.95 -17.00 21.00
CA GLY A 33 -8.03 -17.40 21.91
C GLY A 33 -9.46 -17.06 21.46
N ARG A 34 -9.65 -16.35 20.32
CA ARG A 34 -10.96 -16.25 19.65
C ARG A 34 -11.23 -17.47 18.77
N ASP A 35 -12.50 -17.67 18.38
CA ASP A 35 -12.89 -18.76 17.48
C ASP A 35 -12.10 -18.73 16.16
N ASP A 36 -11.44 -19.85 15.88
CA ASP A 36 -10.52 -20.00 14.75
C ASP A 36 -11.19 -19.77 13.39
N ARG A 37 -12.50 -20.04 13.25
CA ARG A 37 -13.20 -19.84 11.96
C ARG A 37 -13.40 -18.36 11.69
N ASP A 38 -13.78 -17.59 12.70
CA ASP A 38 -13.98 -16.15 12.59
C ASP A 38 -12.66 -15.40 12.35
N VAL A 39 -11.59 -15.81 13.02
CA VAL A 39 -10.24 -15.26 12.82
C VAL A 39 -9.75 -15.55 11.39
N ARG A 40 -9.87 -16.80 10.92
CA ARG A 40 -9.46 -17.17 9.54
C ARG A 40 -10.27 -16.43 8.48
N ARG A 41 -11.59 -16.26 8.69
CA ARG A 41 -12.45 -15.52 7.75
C ARG A 41 -12.03 -14.06 7.67
N THR A 42 -11.77 -13.43 8.82
CA THR A 42 -11.31 -12.04 8.90
C THR A 42 -9.96 -11.87 8.22
N VAL A 43 -8.99 -12.72 8.54
CA VAL A 43 -7.65 -12.66 7.92
C VAL A 43 -7.72 -12.83 6.41
N LYS A 44 -8.57 -13.73 5.91
CA LYS A 44 -8.75 -13.95 4.46
C LYS A 44 -9.32 -12.71 3.76
N VAL A 45 -10.36 -12.10 4.32
CA VAL A 45 -10.97 -10.88 3.76
C VAL A 45 -9.98 -9.73 3.77
N VAL A 46 -9.31 -9.51 4.92
CA VAL A 46 -8.31 -8.44 5.06
C VAL A 46 -7.19 -8.65 4.05
N SER A 47 -6.58 -9.85 3.99
CA SER A 47 -5.47 -10.14 3.07
C SER A 47 -5.82 -9.88 1.60
N ILE A 48 -7.04 -10.21 1.17
CA ILE A 48 -7.52 -9.92 -0.18
C ILE A 48 -7.67 -8.41 -0.40
N ALA A 49 -8.22 -7.66 0.56
CA ALA A 49 -8.32 -6.21 0.48
C ALA A 49 -6.93 -5.55 0.39
N ILE A 50 -5.97 -6.00 1.20
CA ILE A 50 -4.58 -5.54 1.17
C ILE A 50 -3.97 -5.76 -0.22
N PHE A 51 -4.12 -6.98 -0.75
CA PHE A 51 -3.61 -7.35 -2.06
C PHE A 51 -4.18 -6.47 -3.16
N LEU A 52 -5.50 -6.22 -3.15
CA LEU A 52 -6.14 -5.35 -4.14
C LEU A 52 -5.66 -3.90 -4.03
N ILE A 53 -5.54 -3.36 -2.81
CA ILE A 53 -5.02 -2.00 -2.60
C ILE A 53 -3.59 -1.88 -3.13
N MET A 54 -2.72 -2.85 -2.84
CA MET A 54 -1.36 -2.88 -3.39
C MET A 54 -1.36 -3.01 -4.92
N LEU A 55 -2.20 -3.87 -5.47
CA LEU A 55 -2.31 -4.10 -6.92
C LEU A 55 -2.75 -2.81 -7.64
N PHE A 56 -3.79 -2.15 -7.16
CA PHE A 56 -4.25 -0.87 -7.73
C PHE A 56 -3.23 0.25 -7.53
N SER A 57 -2.53 0.28 -6.39
CA SER A 57 -1.45 1.25 -6.17
C SER A 57 -0.28 1.04 -7.14
N ALA A 58 0.11 -0.21 -7.36
CA ALA A 58 1.18 -0.57 -8.29
C ALA A 58 0.80 -0.28 -9.75
N LEU A 59 -0.45 -0.58 -10.13
CA LEU A 59 -0.96 -0.28 -11.48
C LEU A 59 -1.17 1.24 -11.68
N GLY A 60 -1.61 1.96 -10.65
CA GLY A 60 -1.76 3.43 -10.68
C GLY A 60 -0.43 4.18 -10.77
N GLN A 61 0.65 3.62 -10.20
CA GLN A 61 2.02 4.12 -10.38
C GLN A 61 2.60 3.89 -11.79
N GLY A 62 1.85 3.23 -12.69
CA GLY A 62 2.21 3.08 -14.10
C GLY A 62 2.32 4.40 -14.86
N ASN A 63 1.84 5.53 -14.30
CA ASN A 63 2.10 6.88 -14.81
C ASN A 63 3.55 7.31 -14.50
N THR A 64 4.45 6.77 -15.31
CA THR A 64 5.90 7.02 -15.42
C THR A 64 6.22 8.48 -15.82
N HIS A 65 5.74 9.46 -15.05
CA HIS A 65 6.18 10.86 -15.21
C HIS A 65 7.26 11.24 -14.19
N GLU A 66 7.16 10.76 -12.94
CA GLU A 66 8.10 11.11 -11.88
C GLU A 66 9.50 10.47 -12.09
N LYS A 67 9.54 9.21 -12.56
CA LYS A 67 10.81 8.50 -12.82
C LYS A 67 11.61 9.07 -14.00
N LYS A 68 10.97 9.81 -14.91
CA LYS A 68 11.65 10.45 -16.06
C LYS A 68 12.36 11.74 -15.65
N GLU A 69 11.73 12.58 -14.83
CA GLU A 69 12.36 13.82 -14.36
C GLU A 69 13.57 13.54 -13.46
N VAL A 70 13.45 12.62 -12.50
CA VAL A 70 14.58 12.30 -11.59
C VAL A 70 15.75 11.70 -12.36
N LYS A 71 15.49 10.82 -13.34
CA LYS A 71 16.56 10.30 -14.21
C LYS A 71 17.17 11.39 -15.10
N SER A 72 16.37 12.32 -15.61
CA SER A 72 16.85 13.44 -16.44
C SER A 72 17.71 14.43 -15.65
N LEU A 73 17.35 14.72 -14.40
CA LEU A 73 18.11 15.59 -13.49
C LEU A 73 19.43 14.95 -13.06
N LEU A 74 19.43 13.65 -12.79
CA LEU A 74 20.67 12.92 -12.48
C LEU A 74 21.61 12.85 -13.70
N LEU A 75 21.06 12.74 -14.92
CA LEU A 75 21.86 12.72 -16.15
C LEU A 75 22.49 14.09 -16.44
N SER A 76 21.77 15.20 -16.22
CA SER A 76 22.32 16.55 -16.41
C SER A 76 23.43 16.88 -15.41
N LEU A 77 23.30 16.43 -14.15
CA LEU A 77 24.34 16.55 -13.13
C LEU A 77 25.59 15.72 -13.43
N LEU A 78 25.45 14.59 -14.15
CA LEU A 78 26.57 13.73 -14.53
C LEU A 78 27.34 14.29 -15.74
N ILE A 79 26.65 14.93 -16.69
CA ILE A 79 27.25 15.53 -17.89
C ILE A 79 27.96 16.86 -17.58
N LEU A 80 27.61 17.52 -16.47
CA LEU A 80 28.21 18.77 -16.02
C LEU A 80 29.46 18.58 -15.12
N ARG A 81 30.00 17.35 -15.04
CA ARG A 81 31.28 17.05 -14.38
C ARG A 81 32.41 16.87 -15.38
#